data_AF-A0A1V4RXG3-F1
#
_entry.id   AF-A0A1V4RXG3-F1
#
_cell.length_a   1.000
_cell.length_b   1.000
_cell.length_c   1.000
_cell.angle_alpha   90.00
_cell.angle_beta   90.00
_cell.angle_gamma   90.00
#
_symmetry.space_group_name_H-M   'P 1'
#
loop_
_entity.id
_entity.type
_entity.pdbx_description
1 polymer ?
#
loop_
_entity_poly.entity_id
_entity_poly.type
_entity_poly.pdbx_seq_one_letter_code
_entity_poly.pdbx_strand_id
1 'polypeptide(L)'
;IGSDEIREAISGQVETIVETVHSALEQTPPELASDIVEKGIVLTGGGSLLKNLDVHLGKETSLSVTITEDPLSDVVIGSGKTLDNLSILKKIAIQ
;
A
#
# COMPACT_ATOMS: atom_id res chain seq x y z
N ILE A 1 -24.11 16.48 5.72
CA ILE A 1 -23.01 15.58 5.36
C ILE A 1 -22.70 14.69 6.55
N GLY A 2 -23.35 13.53 6.60
CA GLY A 2 -23.07 12.45 7.54
C GLY A 2 -21.99 11.49 7.02
N SER A 3 -21.52 10.59 7.87
CA SER A 3 -20.51 9.58 7.49
C SER A 3 -20.96 8.68 6.34
N ASP A 4 -22.28 8.45 6.20
CA ASP A 4 -22.84 7.61 5.14
C ASP A 4 -22.75 8.31 3.78
N GLU A 5 -23.08 9.60 3.73
CA GLU A 5 -22.96 10.42 2.50
C GLU A 5 -21.48 10.52 2.05
N ILE A 6 -20.54 10.67 2.99
CA ILE A 6 -19.10 10.68 2.67
C ILE A 6 -18.67 9.32 2.11
N ARG A 7 -19.08 8.23 2.76
CA ARG A 7 -18.73 6.87 2.31
C ARG A 7 -19.26 6.60 0.90
N GLU A 8 -20.51 6.98 0.62
CA GLU A 8 -21.08 6.84 -0.72
C GLU A 8 -20.30 7.67 -1.74
N ALA A 9 -19.98 8.92 -1.41
CA ALA A 9 -19.25 9.82 -2.31
C ALA A 9 -17.84 9.34 -2.68
N ILE A 10 -17.16 8.62 -1.77
CA ILE A 10 -15.79 8.10 -2.00
C ILE A 10 -15.75 6.62 -2.43
N SER A 11 -16.90 5.95 -2.48
CA SER A 11 -16.97 4.50 -2.69
C SER A 11 -16.28 4.05 -3.98
N GLY A 12 -16.52 4.76 -5.09
CA GLY A 12 -15.90 4.43 -6.38
C GLY A 12 -14.38 4.54 -6.38
N GLN A 13 -13.81 5.50 -5.65
CA GLN A 13 -12.36 5.66 -5.53
C GLN A 13 -11.75 4.56 -4.66
N VAL A 14 -12.45 4.16 -3.60
CA VAL A 14 -12.03 3.02 -2.76
C VAL A 14 -12.07 1.72 -3.58
N GLU A 15 -13.11 1.51 -4.38
CA GLU A 15 -13.20 0.35 -5.27
C GLU A 15 -12.05 0.31 -6.28
N THR A 16 -11.70 1.46 -6.87
CA THR A 16 -10.55 1.56 -7.78
C THR A 16 -9.24 1.16 -7.10
N ILE A 17 -9.06 1.50 -5.81
CA ILE A 17 -7.88 1.07 -5.03
C ILE A 17 -7.89 -0.46 -4.86
N VAL A 18 -9.03 -1.04 -4.51
CA VAL A 18 -9.20 -2.50 -4.34
C VAL A 18 -8.89 -3.24 -5.65
N GLU A 19 -9.48 -2.81 -6.77
CA GLU A 19 -9.24 -3.38 -8.10
C GLU A 19 -7.77 -3.30 -8.51
N THR A 20 -7.12 -2.17 -8.22
CA THR A 20 -5.69 -1.98 -8.51
C THR A 20 -4.83 -2.97 -7.71
N VAL A 21 -5.16 -3.18 -6.43
CA VAL A 21 -4.46 -4.16 -5.60
C VAL A 21 -4.66 -5.58 -6.13
N HIS A 22 -5.88 -5.97 -6.49
CA HIS A 22 -6.14 -7.28 -7.11
C HIS A 22 -5.34 -7.47 -8.39
N SER A 23 -5.36 -6.49 -9.28
CA SER A 23 -4.62 -6.56 -10.54
C SER A 23 -3.10 -6.71 -10.32
N ALA A 24 -2.54 -6.07 -9.29
CA ALA A 24 -1.13 -6.23 -8.94
C ALA A 24 -0.84 -7.64 -8.41
N LEU A 25 -1.73 -8.21 -7.59
CA LEU A 25 -1.60 -9.58 -7.08
C LEU A 25 -1.71 -10.62 -8.21
N GLU A 26 -2.61 -10.43 -9.17
CA GLU A 26 -2.77 -11.31 -10.34
C GLU A 26 -1.54 -11.32 -11.26
N GLN A 27 -0.86 -10.17 -11.38
CA GLN A 27 0.36 -10.03 -12.18
C GLN A 27 1.62 -10.49 -11.44
N THR A 28 1.52 -10.83 -10.15
CA THR A 28 2.67 -11.24 -9.36
C THR A 28 3.14 -12.64 -9.78
N PRO A 29 4.44 -12.82 -10.09
CA PRO A 29 4.98 -14.13 -10.41
C PRO A 29 4.75 -15.17 -9.29
N PRO A 30 4.50 -16.45 -9.62
CA PRO A 30 4.21 -17.49 -8.63
C PRO A 30 5.27 -17.61 -7.53
N GLU A 31 6.54 -17.39 -7.86
CA GLU A 31 7.66 -17.45 -6.91
C GLU A 31 7.61 -16.37 -5.82
N LEU A 32 6.87 -15.27 -6.03
CA LEU A 32 6.66 -14.21 -5.04
C LEU A 32 5.30 -14.31 -4.34
N ALA A 33 4.35 -15.07 -4.89
CA ALA A 33 2.99 -15.17 -4.34
C ALA A 33 2.98 -15.77 -2.92
N SER A 34 3.81 -16.79 -2.67
CA SER A 34 3.93 -17.40 -1.32
C SER A 34 4.41 -16.39 -0.28
N ASP A 35 5.38 -15.55 -0.65
CA ASP A 35 5.92 -14.50 0.21
C ASP A 35 4.86 -13.45 0.57
N ILE A 36 4.00 -13.09 -0.37
CA ILE A 36 2.89 -12.15 -0.14
C ILE A 36 1.84 -12.75 0.78
N VAL A 37 1.50 -14.03 0.63
CA VAL A 37 0.55 -14.72 1.53
C VAL A 37 1.07 -14.74 2.96
N GLU A 38 2.39 -14.93 3.16
CA GLU A 38 3.00 -14.94 4.48
C GLU A 38 3.13 -13.54 5.09
N LYS A 39 3.62 -12.57 4.31
CA LYS A 39 3.99 -11.23 4.80
C LYS A 39 2.84 -10.22 4.74
N GLY A 40 1.88 -10.43 3.85
CA GLY A 40 0.76 -9.54 3.62
C GLY A 40 1.09 -8.26 2.85
N ILE A 41 0.19 -7.30 2.96
CA ILE A 41 0.27 -5.97 2.34
C ILE A 41 0.60 -4.94 3.43
N VAL A 42 1.51 -4.02 3.11
CA VAL A 42 1.83 -2.88 3.98
C VAL A 42 1.33 -1.60 3.33
N LEU A 43 0.43 -0.88 4.00
CA LEU A 43 -0.10 0.40 3.57
C LEU A 43 0.75 1.56 4.12
N THR A 44 1.04 2.52 3.25
CA THR A 44 1.79 3.75 3.55
C THR A 44 1.12 4.95 2.87
N GLY A 45 1.61 6.16 3.11
CA GLY A 45 1.07 7.41 2.59
C GLY A 45 -0.18 7.89 3.34
N GLY A 46 -0.57 9.16 3.15
CA GLY A 46 -1.74 9.71 3.84
C GLY A 46 -3.07 9.03 3.50
N GLY A 47 -3.16 8.37 2.33
CA GLY A 47 -4.35 7.62 1.92
C GLY A 47 -4.61 6.37 2.78
N SER A 48 -3.57 5.79 3.40
CA SER A 48 -3.73 4.63 4.28
C SER A 48 -4.51 4.95 5.56
N LEU A 49 -4.57 6.24 5.94
CA LEU A 49 -5.28 6.72 7.13
C LEU A 49 -6.80 6.84 6.91
N LEU A 50 -7.30 6.54 5.70
CA LEU A 50 -8.73 6.40 5.49
C LEU A 50 -9.27 5.30 6.40
N LYS A 51 -10.26 5.65 7.23
CA LYS A 51 -10.76 4.79 8.29
C LYS A 51 -11.16 3.41 7.75
N ASN A 52 -10.53 2.37 8.29
CA ASN A 52 -10.77 0.95 7.98
C ASN A 52 -10.42 0.53 6.54
N LEU A 53 -9.60 1.28 5.82
CA LEU A 53 -9.16 0.88 4.48
C LEU A 53 -8.33 -0.42 4.51
N ASP A 54 -7.46 -0.57 5.50
CA ASP A 54 -6.71 -1.80 5.80
C ASP A 54 -7.64 -3.01 6.01
N VAL A 55 -8.67 -2.83 6.84
CA VAL A 55 -9.65 -3.88 7.13
C VAL A 55 -10.45 -4.25 5.88
N HIS A 56 -10.81 -3.27 5.05
CA HIS A 56 -11.53 -3.53 3.82
C HIS A 56 -10.65 -4.28 2.81
N LEU A 57 -9.43 -3.80 2.55
CA LEU A 57 -8.48 -4.47 1.65
C LEU A 57 -8.15 -5.88 2.12
N GLY A 58 -8.00 -6.11 3.43
CA GLY A 58 -7.74 -7.45 3.95
C GLY A 58 -8.89 -8.42 3.72
N LYS A 59 -10.14 -7.94 3.74
CA LYS A 59 -11.31 -8.75 3.39
C LYS A 59 -11.35 -9.08 1.90
N GLU A 60 -11.15 -8.09 1.04
CA GLU A 60 -11.22 -8.28 -0.42
C GLU A 60 -10.08 -9.18 -0.93
N THR A 61 -8.87 -9.00 -0.39
CA THR A 61 -7.69 -9.75 -0.83
C THR A 61 -7.46 -11.07 -0.09
N SER A 62 -8.11 -11.29 1.06
CA SER A 62 -7.82 -12.40 1.98
C SER A 62 -6.36 -12.43 2.48
N LEU A 63 -5.69 -11.27 2.50
CA LEU A 63 -4.32 -11.10 3.00
C LEU A 63 -4.32 -10.27 4.29
N SER A 64 -3.29 -10.44 5.11
CA SER A 64 -3.04 -9.50 6.20
C SER A 64 -2.68 -8.14 5.62
N VAL A 65 -3.25 -7.07 6.18
CA VAL A 65 -2.96 -5.69 5.77
C VAL A 65 -2.58 -4.90 7.01
N THR A 66 -1.42 -4.25 6.98
CA THR A 66 -0.90 -3.47 8.11
C THR A 66 -0.56 -2.06 7.65
N ILE A 67 -0.83 -1.05 8.47
CA ILE A 67 -0.40 0.32 8.22
C ILE A 67 0.96 0.53 8.89
N THR A 68 1.87 1.23 8.23
CA THR A 68 3.18 1.58 8.81
C THR A 68 3.05 2.49 10.03
N GLU A 69 4.11 2.59 10.84
CA GLU A 69 4.12 3.41 12.05
C GLU A 69 4.02 4.92 11.76
N ASP A 70 4.64 5.39 10.66
CA ASP A 70 4.58 6.80 10.22
C ASP A 70 4.35 6.90 8.70
N PRO A 71 3.12 6.61 8.23
CA PRO A 71 2.80 6.55 6.80
C PRO A 71 2.96 7.90 6.08
N LEU A 72 2.94 9.02 6.82
CA LEU A 72 3.12 10.35 6.24
C LEU A 72 4.58 10.65 5.92
N SER A 73 5.52 10.09 6.68
CA SER A 73 6.95 10.37 6.53
C SER A 73 7.72 9.28 5.78
N ASP A 74 7.13 8.10 5.56
CA ASP A 74 7.81 6.95 4.94
C ASP A 74 8.57 7.28 3.65
N VAL A 75 7.96 8.07 2.75
CA VAL A 75 8.58 8.44 1.47
C VAL A 75 9.85 9.28 1.68
N VAL A 76 9.80 10.31 2.53
CA VAL A 76 10.95 11.19 2.77
C VAL A 76 12.03 10.47 3.59
N ILE A 77 11.63 9.64 4.56
CA ILE A 77 12.56 8.83 5.36
C ILE A 77 13.27 7.81 4.48
N GLY A 78 12.54 7.09 3.62
CA GLY A 78 13.12 6.11 2.69
C GLY A 78 14.08 6.76 1.69
N SER A 79 13.71 7.94 1.19
CA SER A 79 14.56 8.76 0.32
C SER A 79 15.87 9.17 1.03
N GLY A 80 15.77 9.67 2.27
CA GLY A 80 16.94 10.01 3.09
C GLY A 80 17.85 8.82 3.37
N LYS A 81 17.29 7.68 3.80
CA LYS A 81 18.04 6.43 4.04
C LYS A 81 18.82 5.95 2.81
N THR A 82 18.34 6.26 1.62
CA THR A 82 19.04 5.88 0.38
C THR A 82 20.32 6.69 0.17
N LEU A 83 20.37 7.95 0.63
CA LEU A 83 21.59 8.78 0.57
C LEU A 83 22.71 8.22 1.45
N ASP A 84 22.36 7.59 2.57
CA ASP A 84 23.32 6.92 3.46
C ASP A 84 23.83 5.59 2.88
N ASN A 85 23.17 5.06 1.85
CA ASN A 85 23.56 3.82 1.18
C ASN A 85 23.90 4.07 -0.30
N LEU A 86 25.13 4.50 -0.55
CA LEU A 86 25.66 4.77 -1.89
C LEU A 86 25.51 3.59 -2.87
N SER A 87 25.48 2.35 -2.39
CA SER A 87 25.28 1.18 -3.25
C SER A 87 23.86 1.10 -3.80
N ILE A 88 22.86 1.34 -2.94
CA ILE A 88 21.45 1.40 -3.33
C ILE A 88 21.23 2.64 -4.19
N LEU A 89 21.75 3.80 -3.78
CA LEU A 89 21.60 5.05 -4.54
C LEU A 89 22.13 4.90 -5.97
N LYS A 90 23.31 4.31 -6.17
CA LYS A 90 23.86 4.05 -7.50
C LYS A 90 23.00 3.10 -8.34
N LYS A 91 22.33 2.14 -7.72
CA LYS A 91 21.47 1.17 -8.42
C LYS A 91 20.18 1.81 -8.95
N ILE A 92 19.65 2.81 -8.25
CA ILE A 92 18.36 3.43 -8.59
C ILE A 92 18.49 4.80 -9.27
N ALA A 93 19.66 5.44 -9.20
CA ALA A 93 19.91 6.70 -9.87
C ALA A 93 19.78 6.50 -11.39
N ILE A 94 18.85 7.24 -12.00
CA ILE A 94 18.70 7.28 -13.45
C ILE A 94 19.96 7.95 -14.02
N GLN A 95 20.71 7.21 -14.83
CA GLN A 95 21.83 7.74 -15.62
C GLN A 95 21.39 8.02 -17.04
#